data_AF-A0A445AQD2-F1
#
_entry.id   AF-A0A445AQD2-F1
#
_cell.length_a   1.000
_cell.length_b   1.000
_cell.length_c   1.000
_cell.angle_alpha   90.00
_cell.angle_beta   90.00
_cell.angle_gamma   90.00
#
_symmetry.space_group_name_H-M   'P 1'
#
loop_
_entity.id
_entity.type
_entity.pdbx_description
1 polymer ?
#
loop_
_entity_poly.entity_id
_entity_poly.type
_entity_poly.pdbx_seq_one_letter_code
_entity_poly.pdbx_strand_id
1 'polypeptide(L)'
;MDEIRKIYQHEFVPVGHPSKWSADTEPQLISNSALRRGGKGRPKSTRYLNEMDIRQMRGPRQCNFCREESHSRSRCPHCLGSSSGGTTIIVKR
;
A
#
# COMPACT_ATOMS: atom_id res chain seq x y z
N MET A 1 5.06 19.82 32.91
CA MET A 1 5.72 18.97 31.87
C MET A 1 6.95 18.24 32.40
N ASP A 2 7.79 18.90 33.22
CA ASP A 2 9.01 18.28 33.76
C ASP A 2 8.76 17.17 34.78
N GLU A 3 7.66 17.23 35.53
CA GLU A 3 7.25 16.16 36.45
C GLU A 3 6.91 14.85 35.72
N ILE A 4 6.20 14.94 34.60
CA ILE A 4 5.88 13.79 33.75
C ILE A 4 7.16 13.19 33.18
N ARG A 5 8.11 14.04 32.73
CA ARG A 5 9.40 13.57 32.22
C ARG A 5 10.21 12.80 33.28
N LYS A 6 10.18 13.22 34.55
CA LYS A 6 10.88 12.51 35.64
C LYS A 6 10.34 11.11 35.89
N ILE A 7 9.02 10.91 35.79
CA ILE A 7 8.39 9.59 35.97
C ILE A 7 8.88 8.63 34.89
N TYR A 8 8.88 9.07 33.63
CA TYR A 8 9.22 8.24 32.48
C TYR A 8 10.71 8.21 32.14
N GLN A 9 11.56 8.96 32.85
CA GLN A 9 12.99 9.06 32.54
C GLN A 9 13.72 7.71 32.56
N HIS A 10 13.28 6.80 33.44
CA HIS A 10 13.86 5.47 33.57
C HIS A 10 13.37 4.48 32.50
N GLU A 11 12.18 4.70 31.94
CA GLU A 11 11.58 3.85 30.91
C GLU A 11 12.05 4.23 29.50
N PHE A 12 12.28 5.54 29.28
CA PHE A 12 12.66 6.08 27.98
C PHE A 12 14.11 6.56 27.99
N VAL A 13 15.02 5.60 27.93
CA VAL A 13 16.45 5.88 27.76
C VAL A 13 16.69 6.41 26.34
N PRO A 14 17.44 7.50 26.16
CA PRO A 14 17.79 8.00 24.83
C PRO A 14 18.47 6.91 24.01
N VAL A 15 18.07 6.78 22.74
CA VAL A 15 18.72 5.85 21.80
C VAL A 15 20.20 6.24 21.69
N GLY A 16 21.08 5.25 21.84
CA GLY A 16 22.53 5.45 21.78
C GLY A 16 22.98 6.04 20.45
N HIS A 17 24.20 6.59 20.41
CA HIS A 17 24.78 7.14 19.18
C HIS A 17 24.80 6.09 18.04
N PRO A 18 24.46 6.45 16.78
CA PRO A 18 24.39 5.51 15.67
C PRO A 18 25.65 4.66 15.44
N SER A 19 26.83 5.18 15.77
CA SER A 19 28.10 4.43 15.68
C SER A 19 28.21 3.24 16.65
N LYS A 20 27.34 3.16 17.65
CA LYS A 20 27.26 2.05 18.61
C LYS A 20 26.18 1.03 18.24
N TRP A 21 25.40 1.29 17.19
CA TRP A 21 24.38 0.36 16.75
C TRP A 21 25.08 -0.86 16.13
N SER A 22 24.61 -2.05 16.47
CA SER A 22 25.02 -3.27 15.77
C SER A 22 24.73 -3.10 14.29
N ALA A 23 25.59 -3.64 13.42
CA ALA A 23 25.26 -3.73 12.00
C ALA A 23 23.91 -4.45 11.86
N ASP A 24 22.93 -3.75 11.30
CA ASP A 24 21.58 -4.26 11.15
C ASP A 24 21.62 -5.55 10.34
N THR A 25 21.58 -6.69 11.02
CA THR A 25 21.21 -7.95 10.39
C THR A 25 19.69 -7.93 10.32
N GLU A 26 19.17 -7.08 9.43
CA GLU A 26 17.75 -6.99 9.22
C GLU A 26 17.27 -8.39 8.77
N PRO A 27 16.32 -9.01 9.50
CA PRO A 27 15.74 -10.25 9.02
C PRO A 27 15.13 -9.96 7.67
N GLN A 28 15.53 -10.69 6.63
CA GLN A 28 14.85 -10.56 5.34
C GLN A 28 13.39 -10.92 5.56
N LEU A 29 12.52 -9.92 5.45
CA LEU A 29 11.08 -10.10 5.55
C LEU A 29 10.58 -10.80 4.29
N ILE A 30 10.70 -12.13 4.27
CA ILE A 30 10.21 -12.96 3.18
C ILE A 30 8.73 -13.23 3.42
N SER A 31 7.89 -12.72 2.52
CA SER A 31 6.45 -13.03 2.57
C SER A 31 6.23 -14.52 2.36
N ASN A 32 5.48 -15.17 3.26
CA ASN A 32 5.11 -16.57 3.08
C ASN A 32 4.17 -16.72 1.86
N SER A 33 4.65 -17.41 0.82
CA SER A 33 3.92 -17.62 -0.42
C SER A 33 2.60 -18.38 -0.22
N ALA A 34 2.53 -19.31 0.73
CA ALA A 34 1.34 -20.10 1.05
C ALA A 34 0.25 -19.28 1.76
N LEU A 35 0.64 -18.20 2.46
CA LEU A 35 -0.29 -17.28 3.12
C LEU A 35 -0.66 -16.07 2.25
N ARG A 36 -0.19 -16.03 1.00
CA ARG A 36 -0.59 -14.99 0.07
C ARG A 36 -2.08 -15.13 -0.19
N ARG A 37 -2.84 -14.04 0.03
CA ARG A 37 -4.21 -13.94 -0.46
C ARG A 37 -4.18 -14.25 -1.96
N GLY A 38 -4.97 -15.25 -2.37
CA GLY A 38 -5.07 -15.64 -3.78
C GLY A 38 -5.53 -14.49 -4.68
N GLY A 39 -5.56 -14.71 -6.00
CA GLY A 39 -5.94 -13.68 -6.99
C GLY A 39 -7.37 -13.14 -6.87
N LYS A 40 -8.19 -13.68 -5.96
CA LYS A 40 -9.43 -13.02 -5.53
C LYS A 40 -9.01 -11.73 -4.83
N GLY A 41 -9.20 -10.61 -5.52
CA GLY A 41 -8.86 -9.29 -5.03
C GLY A 41 -9.55 -8.94 -3.71
N ARG A 42 -9.46 -7.68 -3.30
CA ARG A 42 -10.07 -7.22 -2.05
C ARG A 42 -11.54 -7.66 -1.98
N PRO A 43 -11.98 -8.34 -0.90
CA PRO A 43 -13.39 -8.63 -0.69
C PRO A 43 -14.20 -7.35 -0.82
N LYS A 44 -15.41 -7.46 -1.39
CA LYS A 44 -16.32 -6.30 -1.45
C LYS A 44 -16.52 -5.79 -0.03
N SER A 45 -16.35 -4.48 0.15
CA SER A 45 -16.63 -3.85 1.43
C SER A 45 -18.09 -4.07 1.79
N THR A 46 -18.35 -4.61 2.98
CA THR A 46 -19.69 -4.72 3.57
C THR A 46 -20.07 -3.48 4.38
N ARG A 47 -19.14 -2.53 4.54
CA ARG A 47 -19.36 -1.29 5.25
C ARG A 47 -20.29 -0.37 4.46
N TYR A 48 -21.26 0.25 5.14
CA TYR A 48 -22.05 1.34 4.58
C TYR A 48 -21.14 2.51 4.17
N LEU A 49 -21.39 3.05 2.97
CA LEU A 49 -20.67 4.22 2.49
C LEU A 49 -21.11 5.45 3.30
N ASN A 50 -20.14 6.22 3.79
CA ASN A 50 -20.40 7.51 4.44
C ASN A 50 -19.99 8.67 3.53
N GLU A 51 -20.26 9.90 3.97
CA GLU A 51 -20.00 11.11 3.18
C GLU A 51 -18.52 11.28 2.77
N MET A 52 -17.58 10.80 3.60
CA MET A 52 -16.15 10.81 3.27
C MET A 52 -15.82 9.87 2.11
N ASP A 53 -16.48 8.71 2.02
CA ASP A 53 -16.30 7.75 0.93
C ASP A 53 -16.86 8.28 -0.39
N ILE A 54 -17.91 9.09 -0.35
CA ILE A 54 -18.48 9.71 -1.54
C ILE A 54 -17.43 10.63 -2.18
N ARG A 55 -16.58 11.30 -1.40
CA ARG A 55 -15.53 12.18 -1.94
C ARG A 55 -14.49 11.44 -2.80
N GLN A 56 -14.18 10.18 -2.51
CA GLN A 56 -13.32 9.34 -3.36
C GLN A 56 -13.97 9.01 -4.71
N MET A 57 -15.29 9.10 -4.81
CA MET A 57 -16.06 8.83 -6.03
C MET A 57 -16.37 10.10 -6.84
N ARG A 58 -16.12 11.30 -6.29
CA ARG A 58 -16.52 12.59 -6.88
C ARG A 58 -15.52 13.15 -7.89
N GLY A 59 -14.33 12.59 -7.98
CA GLY A 59 -13.31 13.00 -8.95
C GLY A 59 -13.31 12.09 -10.18
N PRO A 60 -12.99 12.61 -11.36
CA PRO A 60 -12.75 11.76 -12.49
C PRO A 60 -11.56 10.83 -12.24
N ARG A 61 -11.64 9.61 -12.76
CA ARG A 61 -10.60 8.60 -12.54
C ARG A 61 -9.35 9.01 -13.31
N GLN A 62 -8.39 9.57 -12.59
CA GLN A 62 -7.07 9.87 -13.11
C GLN A 62 -6.21 8.61 -13.20
N CYS A 63 -5.33 8.56 -14.19
CA CYS A 63 -4.31 7.52 -14.26
C CYS A 63 -3.42 7.60 -13.01
N ASN A 64 -3.31 6.51 -12.24
CA ASN A 64 -2.41 6.45 -11.07
C ASN A 64 -0.91 6.66 -11.37
N PHE A 65 -0.51 6.80 -12.63
CA PHE A 65 0.87 6.96 -13.05
C PHE A 65 1.13 8.40 -13.53
N CYS A 66 0.45 8.85 -14.59
CA CYS A 66 0.65 10.19 -15.14
C CYS A 66 -0.39 11.24 -14.67
N ARG A 67 -1.38 10.85 -13.85
CA ARG A 67 -2.48 11.70 -13.34
C ARG A 67 -3.41 12.29 -14.38
N GLU A 68 -3.28 11.88 -15.65
CA GLU A 68 -4.18 12.27 -16.73
C GLU A 68 -5.55 11.59 -16.64
N GLU A 69 -6.59 12.33 -16.99
CA GLU A 69 -7.97 11.87 -17.06
C GLU A 69 -8.27 11.34 -18.46
N SER A 70 -8.02 10.06 -18.70
CA SER A 70 -8.37 9.42 -19.98
C SER A 70 -8.21 7.91 -19.92
N HIS A 71 -7.23 7.44 -19.17
CA HIS A 71 -6.81 6.05 -19.19
C HIS A 71 -6.48 5.52 -17.79
N SER A 72 -6.60 4.20 -17.63
CA SER A 72 -6.08 3.53 -16.44
C SER A 72 -4.58 3.29 -16.56
N ARG A 73 -3.90 3.01 -15.44
CA ARG A 73 -2.45 2.70 -15.42
C ARG A 73 -2.02 1.69 -16.48
N SER A 74 -2.83 0.66 -16.74
CA SER A 74 -2.53 -0.40 -17.72
C SER A 74 -2.41 0.09 -19.17
N ARG A 75 -3.02 1.22 -19.49
CA ARG A 75 -3.03 1.85 -20.82
C ARG A 75 -2.29 3.19 -20.82
N CYS A 76 -1.46 3.42 -19.80
CA CYS A 76 -0.72 4.66 -19.69
C CYS A 76 0.36 4.70 -20.77
N PRO A 77 0.39 5.73 -21.64
CA PRO A 77 1.43 5.86 -22.66
C PRO A 77 2.83 6.04 -22.04
N HIS A 78 2.90 6.49 -20.79
CA HIS A 78 4.16 6.60 -20.05
C HIS A 78 4.57 5.28 -19.36
N CYS A 79 3.68 4.28 -19.30
CA CYS A 79 4.06 2.93 -18.88
C CYS A 79 4.71 2.21 -20.06
N LEU A 80 6.00 2.46 -20.29
CA LEU A 80 6.82 1.67 -21.20
C LEU A 80 6.77 0.18 -20.79
N GLY A 81 6.12 -0.65 -21.61
CA GLY A 81 6.01 -2.09 -21.41
C GLY A 81 4.58 -2.63 -21.29
N SER A 82 3.74 -2.38 -22.29
CA SER A 82 2.51 -3.15 -22.48
C SER A 82 2.87 -4.60 -22.85
N SER A 83 3.05 -5.48 -21.87
CA SER A 83 2.83 -6.91 -22.10
C SER A 83 1.33 -7.11 -22.17
N SER A 84 0.82 -7.16 -23.40
CA SER A 84 -0.55 -7.51 -23.78
C SER A 84 -0.91 -8.93 -23.32
N GLY A 85 -1.18 -9.12 -22.03
CA GLY A 85 -1.82 -10.31 -21.48
C GLY A 85 -3.33 -10.16 -21.52
N GLY A 86 -3.93 -10.30 -22.71
CA GLY A 86 -5.39 -10.37 -22.85
C GLY A 86 -5.92 -11.63 -22.18
N THR A 87 -6.65 -11.49 -21.08
CA THR A 87 -7.42 -12.59 -20.50
C THR A 87 -8.64 -12.84 -21.39
N THR A 88 -8.52 -13.73 -22.37
CA THR A 88 -9.66 -14.26 -23.12
C THR A 88 -10.52 -15.11 -22.18
N ILE A 89 -11.67 -14.59 -21.77
CA ILE A 89 -12.75 -15.39 -21.18
C ILE A 89 -13.47 -16.07 -22.34
N ILE A 90 -13.16 -17.35 -22.58
CA ILE A 90 -13.96 -18.20 -23.47
C ILE A 90 -15.22 -18.59 -22.69
N VAL A 91 -16.34 -17.95 -23.00
CA VAL A 91 -17.67 -18.48 -22.70
C VAL A 91 -17.93 -19.63 -23.68
N LYS A 92 -17.92 -20.86 -23.17
CA LYS A 92 -18.40 -22.03 -23.90
C LYS A 92 -19.91 -22.11 -23.68
N ARG A 93 -20.63 -22.22 -24.79
CA ARG A 93 -22.09 -22.19 -24.94
C ARG A 93 -22.81 -23.15 -24.00
#